data_AF-A0A410Q8M2-F1
#
_entry.id   AF-A0A410Q8M2-F1
#
_cell.length_a   1.000
_cell.length_b   1.000
_cell.length_c   1.000
_cell.angle_alpha   90.00
_cell.angle_beta   90.00
_cell.angle_gamma   90.00
#
_symmetry.space_group_name_H-M   'P 1'
#
loop_
_entity.id
_entity.type
_entity.pdbx_description
1 polymer ?
#
loop_
_entity_poly.entity_id
_entity_poly.type
_entity_poly.pdbx_seq_one_letter_code
_entity_poly.pdbx_strand_id
1 'polypeptide(L)'
;MKKIINKKMYDTDKAILVDEYWNGLGSSDFRYFSEELYITKRGEFFLYGSGGAMTNYAKSNGKSTWGSSEIIPLSPDEAYEWLEEYNKTEAIEEYFSDRIQEA
;
A
#
# COMPACT_ATOMS: atom_id res chain seq x y z
N MET A 1 -5.87 -4.42 10.17
CA MET A 1 -4.69 -5.30 10.36
C MET A 1 -3.62 -4.52 11.10
N LYS A 2 -2.90 -5.13 12.06
CA LYS A 2 -1.87 -4.45 12.85
C LYS A 2 -0.54 -5.21 12.81
N LYS A 3 0.56 -4.49 12.58
CA LYS A 3 1.91 -5.06 12.51
C LYS A 3 2.90 -4.07 13.12
N ILE A 4 3.84 -4.60 13.91
CA ILE A 4 4.90 -3.79 14.50
C ILE A 4 6.15 -4.02 13.65
N ILE A 5 6.63 -2.97 12.98
CA ILE A 5 7.81 -3.01 12.11
C ILE A 5 8.75 -1.91 12.56
N ASN A 6 10.03 -2.22 12.79
CA ASN A 6 11.04 -1.26 13.22
C ASN A 6 10.61 -0.43 14.47
N LYS A 7 10.07 -1.10 15.49
CA LYS A 7 9.53 -0.50 16.73
C LYS A 7 8.35 0.48 16.52
N LYS A 8 7.81 0.58 15.30
CA LYS A 8 6.64 1.40 14.96
C LYS A 8 5.43 0.48 14.78
N MET A 9 4.29 0.91 15.30
CA MET A 9 3.03 0.16 15.18
C MET A 9 2.24 0.70 14.00
N TYR A 10 2.08 -0.12 12.97
CA TYR A 10 1.26 0.17 11.81
C TYR A 10 -0.08 -0.54 11.99
N ASP A 11 -1.16 0.23 11.95
CA ASP A 11 -2.51 -0.26 12.17
C ASP A 11 -3.42 0.34 11.11
N THR A 12 -3.91 -0.48 10.19
CA THR A 12 -4.80 -0.03 9.10
C THR A 12 -6.14 0.48 9.62
N ASP A 13 -6.55 0.13 10.84
CA ASP A 13 -7.81 0.60 11.44
C ASP A 13 -7.68 2.01 12.04
N LYS A 14 -6.48 2.35 12.54
CA LYS A 14 -6.19 3.66 13.12
C LYS A 14 -5.60 4.66 12.13
N ALA A 15 -5.07 4.16 11.03
CA ALA A 15 -4.52 4.95 9.96
C ALA A 15 -5.63 5.51 9.07
N ILE A 16 -5.27 6.54 8.32
CA ILE A 16 -6.15 7.16 7.33
C ILE A 16 -5.76 6.56 5.99
N LEU A 17 -6.73 6.03 5.25
CA LEU A 17 -6.54 5.62 3.87
C LEU A 17 -6.28 6.88 3.05
N VAL A 18 -5.12 6.94 2.41
CA VAL A 18 -4.75 8.03 1.49
C VAL A 18 -5.32 7.70 0.12
N ASP A 19 -5.00 6.52 -0.39
CA ASP A 19 -5.44 6.08 -1.71
C ASP A 19 -5.39 4.54 -1.83
N GLU A 20 -6.08 3.99 -2.81
CA GLU A 20 -6.09 2.57 -3.13
C GLU A 20 -5.93 2.32 -4.64
N TYR A 21 -5.19 1.28 -4.95
CA TYR A 21 -5.03 0.76 -6.30
C TYR A 21 -5.33 -0.72 -6.31
N TRP A 22 -6.04 -1.18 -7.33
CA TRP A 22 -6.24 -2.59 -7.56
C TRP A 22 -6.30 -2.86 -9.06
N ASN A 23 -5.92 -4.06 -9.45
CA ASN A 23 -5.76 -4.38 -10.87
C ASN A 23 -7.06 -4.73 -11.61
N GLY A 24 -8.23 -4.48 -11.02
CA GLY A 24 -9.52 -4.75 -11.64
C GLY A 24 -9.89 -6.25 -11.75
N LEU A 25 -9.04 -7.17 -11.28
CA LEU A 25 -9.32 -8.60 -11.40
C LEU A 25 -10.31 -9.08 -10.34
N GLY A 26 -11.11 -10.09 -10.70
CA GLY A 26 -12.02 -10.70 -9.74
C GLY A 26 -11.26 -11.44 -8.65
N SER A 27 -11.83 -11.51 -7.45
CA SER A 27 -11.23 -12.18 -6.28
C SER A 27 -10.97 -13.70 -6.48
N SER A 28 -11.52 -14.29 -7.55
CA SER A 28 -11.24 -15.67 -7.97
C SER A 28 -9.98 -15.80 -8.83
N ASP A 29 -9.38 -14.70 -9.27
CA ASP A 29 -8.17 -14.69 -10.08
C ASP A 29 -6.93 -14.71 -9.19
N PHE A 30 -6.02 -15.67 -9.45
CA PHE A 30 -4.80 -15.79 -8.66
C PHE A 30 -3.84 -14.61 -8.82
N ARG A 31 -4.02 -13.79 -9.86
CA ARG A 31 -3.26 -12.57 -10.13
C ARG A 31 -3.90 -11.32 -9.55
N TYR A 32 -5.07 -11.41 -8.90
CA TYR A 32 -5.68 -10.28 -8.22
C TYR A 32 -4.70 -9.68 -7.21
N PHE A 33 -4.44 -8.39 -7.31
CA PHE A 33 -3.75 -7.64 -6.27
C PHE A 33 -4.42 -6.29 -6.03
N SER A 34 -4.27 -5.82 -4.81
CA SER A 34 -4.72 -4.55 -4.30
C SER A 34 -3.62 -3.98 -3.41
N GLU A 35 -3.37 -2.70 -3.53
CA GLU A 35 -2.37 -1.95 -2.79
C GLU A 35 -3.05 -0.69 -2.25
N GLU A 36 -3.00 -0.52 -0.94
CA GLU A 36 -3.67 0.57 -0.26
C GLU A 36 -2.62 1.37 0.50
N LEU A 37 -2.50 2.66 0.19
CA LEU A 37 -1.59 3.56 0.84
C LEU A 37 -2.27 4.18 2.06
N TYR A 38 -1.62 4.05 3.22
CA TYR A 38 -2.12 4.56 4.49
C TYR A 38 -1.14 5.54 5.12
N ILE A 39 -1.69 6.53 5.84
CA ILE A 39 -0.94 7.45 6.68
C ILE A 39 -1.34 7.28 8.15
N THR A 40 -0.35 7.11 9.01
CA THR A 40 -0.58 7.08 10.46
C THR A 40 -0.85 8.50 10.98
N LYS A 41 -1.48 8.61 12.16
CA LYS A 41 -1.68 9.90 12.85
C LYS A 41 -0.37 10.66 13.17
N ARG A 42 0.78 10.00 13.04
CA ARG A 42 2.10 10.59 13.23
C ARG A 42 2.73 11.14 11.94
N GLY A 43 2.05 10.99 10.80
CA GLY A 43 2.57 11.36 9.48
C GLY A 43 3.48 10.31 8.85
N GLU A 44 3.47 9.07 9.35
CA GLU A 44 4.26 7.97 8.77
C GLU A 44 3.41 7.20 7.76
N PHE A 45 3.92 7.03 6.55
CA PHE A 45 3.24 6.31 5.47
C PHE A 45 3.56 4.81 5.50
N PHE A 46 2.62 4.01 5.04
CA PHE A 46 2.81 2.59 4.84
C PHE A 46 1.85 2.05 3.80
N LEU A 47 2.32 1.09 3.02
CA LEU A 47 1.54 0.38 2.03
C LEU A 47 0.99 -0.91 2.63
N TYR A 48 -0.29 -1.14 2.43
CA TYR A 48 -0.93 -2.41 2.68
C TYR A 48 -1.19 -3.08 1.33
N GLY A 49 -0.32 -4.01 0.97
CA GLY A 49 -0.46 -4.79 -0.25
C GLY A 49 -1.10 -6.14 0.04
N SER A 50 -2.09 -6.50 -0.74
CA SER A 50 -2.82 -7.76 -0.67
C SER A 50 -2.94 -8.37 -2.06
N GLY A 51 -2.63 -9.64 -2.20
CA GLY A 51 -2.74 -10.27 -3.51
C GLY A 51 -2.85 -11.78 -3.45
N GLY A 52 -3.28 -12.35 -4.57
CA GLY A 52 -3.49 -13.77 -4.77
C GLY A 52 -2.18 -14.57 -4.85
N ALA A 53 -2.31 -15.89 -4.95
CA ALA A 53 -1.20 -16.83 -4.96
C ALA A 53 -0.20 -16.67 -6.13
N MET A 54 -0.51 -15.83 -7.12
CA MET A 54 0.32 -15.58 -8.30
C MET A 54 0.81 -14.12 -8.38
N THR A 55 0.80 -13.39 -7.26
CA THR A 55 1.22 -11.98 -7.17
C THR A 55 2.50 -11.82 -6.35
N ASN A 56 3.08 -10.62 -6.33
CA ASN A 56 4.23 -10.31 -5.46
C ASN A 56 3.94 -10.51 -3.96
N TYR A 57 2.66 -10.55 -3.59
CA TYR A 57 2.19 -10.81 -2.23
C TYR A 57 1.91 -12.29 -1.95
N ALA A 58 2.21 -13.19 -2.88
CA ALA A 58 2.04 -14.61 -2.70
C ALA A 58 2.98 -15.17 -1.62
N LYS A 59 2.45 -15.96 -0.69
CA LYS A 59 3.25 -16.75 0.25
C LYS A 59 3.19 -18.22 -0.12
N SER A 60 4.36 -18.87 -0.08
CA SER A 60 4.50 -20.31 -0.33
C SER A 60 5.18 -20.97 0.85
N ASN A 61 4.71 -22.16 1.21
CA ASN A 61 5.35 -23.01 2.21
C ASN A 61 5.91 -24.30 1.57
N GLY A 62 6.29 -24.23 0.29
CA GLY A 62 6.86 -25.34 -0.48
C GLY A 62 5.87 -26.41 -0.96
N LYS A 63 4.71 -26.55 -0.32
CA LYS A 63 3.63 -27.49 -0.76
C LYS A 63 2.38 -26.80 -1.30
N SER A 64 2.19 -25.53 -0.95
CA SER A 64 1.03 -24.74 -1.37
C SER A 64 1.44 -23.28 -1.41
N THR A 65 0.87 -22.55 -2.35
CA THR A 65 1.00 -21.10 -2.48
C THR A 65 -0.37 -20.48 -2.31
N TRP A 66 -0.47 -19.45 -1.50
CA TRP A 66 -1.71 -18.73 -1.25
C TRP A 66 -1.49 -17.22 -1.30
N GLY A 67 -2.57 -16.49 -1.51
CA GLY A 67 -2.55 -15.04 -1.44
C GLY A 67 -2.33 -14.57 -0.01
N SER A 68 -1.49 -13.56 0.18
CA SER A 68 -1.25 -12.96 1.50
C SER A 68 -1.41 -11.45 1.39
N SER A 69 -1.60 -10.84 2.56
CA SER A 69 -1.46 -9.40 2.72
C SER A 69 -0.24 -9.06 3.56
N GLU A 70 0.42 -7.96 3.26
CA GLU A 70 1.60 -7.49 3.97
C GLU A 70 1.54 -5.96 4.16
N ILE A 71 2.01 -5.50 5.33
CA ILE A 71 2.24 -4.08 5.59
C ILE A 71 3.72 -3.80 5.34
N ILE A 72 3.99 -2.81 4.50
CA ILE A 72 5.32 -2.33 4.11
C ILE A 72 5.40 -0.85 4.53
N PRO A 73 6.25 -0.50 5.50
CA PRO A 73 6.44 0.90 5.87
C PRO A 73 7.13 1.65 4.73
N LEU A 74 6.62 2.83 4.38
CA LEU A 74 7.17 3.67 3.32
C LEU A 74 7.67 4.99 3.86
N SER A 75 8.75 5.48 3.28
CA SER A 75 9.20 6.85 3.44
C SER A 75 8.27 7.81 2.67
N PRO A 76 8.23 9.11 3.01
CA PRO A 76 7.43 10.09 2.27
C PRO A 76 7.75 10.10 0.76
N ASP A 77 9.03 9.98 0.40
CA ASP A 77 9.46 9.86 -0.99
C ASP A 77 8.91 8.61 -1.67
N GLU A 78 9.01 7.44 -1.03
CA GLU A 78 8.47 6.18 -1.60
C GLU A 78 6.94 6.22 -1.74
N ALA A 79 6.25 6.86 -0.80
CA ALA A 79 4.80 7.07 -0.87
C ALA A 79 4.42 8.02 -2.02
N TYR A 80 5.21 9.07 -2.23
CA TYR A 80 5.02 9.99 -3.37
C TYR A 80 5.25 9.26 -4.70
N GLU A 81 6.32 8.50 -4.83
CA GLU A 81 6.62 7.71 -6.04
C GLU A 81 5.47 6.73 -6.36
N TRP A 82 4.92 6.07 -5.34
CA TRP A 82 3.76 5.19 -5.50
C TRP A 82 2.52 5.95 -6.02
N LEU A 83 2.22 7.12 -5.43
CA LEU A 83 1.10 7.93 -5.88
C LEU A 83 1.29 8.42 -7.33
N GLU A 84 2.50 8.81 -7.69
CA GLU A 84 2.86 9.25 -9.05
C GLU A 84 2.73 8.09 -10.06
N GLU A 85 3.22 6.90 -9.71
CA GLU A 85 3.11 5.68 -10.53
C GLU A 85 1.64 5.36 -10.85
N TYR A 86 0.75 5.50 -9.87
CA TYR A 86 -0.68 5.24 -10.02
C TYR A 86 -1.52 6.46 -10.41
N ASN A 87 -0.87 7.60 -10.75
CA ASN A 87 -1.53 8.84 -11.17
C ASN A 87 -2.59 9.34 -10.17
N LYS A 88 -2.29 9.23 -8.87
CA LYS A 88 -3.17 9.62 -7.76
C LYS A 88 -3.01 11.09 -7.39
N THR A 89 -3.26 11.96 -8.37
CA THR A 89 -3.01 13.41 -8.25
C THR A 89 -3.73 14.03 -7.06
N GLU A 90 -4.98 13.64 -6.79
CA GLU A 90 -5.76 14.16 -5.66
C GLU A 90 -5.06 13.93 -4.31
N ALA A 91 -4.51 12.73 -4.09
CA ALA A 91 -3.76 12.40 -2.89
C ALA A 91 -2.38 13.09 -2.84
N ILE A 92 -1.72 13.28 -4.00
CA ILE A 92 -0.47 14.04 -4.08
C ILE A 92 -0.73 15.51 -3.70
N GLU A 93 -1.80 16.12 -4.20
CA GLU A 93 -2.18 17.50 -3.86
C GLU A 93 -2.57 17.63 -2.38
N GLU A 94 -3.22 16.62 -1.78
CA GLU A 94 -3.63 16.68 -0.37
C GLU A 94 -2.45 16.49 0.60
N TYR A 95 -1.56 15.53 0.33
CA TYR A 95 -0.49 15.14 1.27
C TYR A 95 0.90 15.66 0.90
N PHE A 96 1.13 15.96 -0.37
CA PHE A 96 2.43 16.35 -0.92
C PHE A 96 2.38 17.69 -1.67
N SER A 97 1.39 18.55 -1.39
CA SER A 97 1.27 19.90 -1.99
C SER A 97 2.59 20.69 -1.99
N ASP A 98 3.37 20.58 -0.91
CA ASP A 98 4.67 21.26 -0.76
C ASP A 98 5.74 20.79 -1.76
N ARG A 99 5.58 19.58 -2.31
CA ARG A 99 6.52 18.99 -3.27
C ARG A 99 6.12 19.17 -4.74
N ILE A 100 4.92 19.67 -5.00
CA ILE A 100 4.45 19.93 -6.36
C ILE A 100 4.99 21.30 -6.79
N GLN A 101 5.71 21.34 -7.91
CA GLN A 101 6.09 22.61 -8.55
C GLN A 101 5.31 22.74 -9.86
N GLU A 102 4.60 23.86 -10.03
CA GLU A 102 4.00 24.22 -11.31
C GLU A 102 5.11 24.45 -12.34
N ALA A 103 5.05 23.74 -13.47
CA ALA A 103 6.03 23.80 -14.57
C ALA A 103 5.63 24.78 -15.67
#